data_AF-A0A6B3GMZ4-F1
#
_entry.id   AF-A0A6B3GMZ4-F1
#
_cell.length_a   1.000
_cell.length_b   1.000
_cell.length_c   1.000
_cell.angle_alpha   90.00
_cell.angle_beta   90.00
_cell.angle_gamma   90.00
#
_symmetry.space_group_name_H-M   'P 1'
#
loop_
_entity.id
_entity.type
_entity.pdbx_description
1 polymer ?
#
loop_
_entity_poly.entity_id
_entity_poly.type
_entity_poly.pdbx_seq_one_letter_code
_entity_poly.pdbx_strand_id
1 'polypeptide(L)'
;AQAAEEQPGAATGETLSAVTGAAGIAAGALDSATTHSLGPVKDLQINPLAGTGTDPLDNTVGTQVADFQPVSTAALTGPLSDGGSLTDLPLVGQVAGLLPG
;
A
#
# COMPACT_ATOMS: atom_id res chain seq x y z
N ALA A 1 -48.35 10.34 41.36
CA ALA A 1 -46.92 10.09 41.19
C ALA A 1 -46.67 9.79 39.72
N GLN A 2 -45.93 10.70 39.08
CA GLN A 2 -45.12 10.61 37.86
C GLN A 2 -45.53 9.59 36.78
N ALA A 3 -46.13 10.11 35.70
CA ALA A 3 -46.07 9.48 34.39
C ALA A 3 -44.63 9.58 33.88
N ALA A 4 -44.02 8.45 33.56
CA ALA A 4 -42.74 8.40 32.88
C ALA A 4 -43.01 8.70 31.40
N GLU A 5 -42.69 9.92 30.99
CA GLU A 5 -42.53 10.25 29.58
C GLU A 5 -41.26 9.53 29.10
N GLU A 6 -41.41 8.33 28.51
CA GLU A 6 -40.32 7.72 27.76
C GLU A 6 -40.02 8.60 26.55
N GLN A 7 -38.99 9.42 26.70
CA GLN A 7 -38.56 10.36 25.68
C GLN A 7 -37.99 9.57 24.49
N PRO A 8 -38.63 9.58 23.31
CA PRO A 8 -38.28 8.68 22.20
C PRO A 8 -36.84 8.84 21.69
N GLY A 9 -36.19 9.97 21.98
CA GLY A 9 -34.84 10.29 21.52
C GLY A 9 -33.70 9.62 22.30
N ALA A 10 -33.93 9.13 23.53
CA ALA A 10 -32.87 8.52 24.33
C ALA A 10 -32.43 7.15 23.77
N ALA A 11 -33.40 6.28 23.47
CA ALA A 11 -33.15 4.96 22.88
C ALA A 11 -32.54 5.05 21.47
N THR A 12 -32.90 6.07 20.69
CA THR A 12 -32.30 6.33 19.38
C THR A 12 -30.84 6.79 19.49
N GLY A 13 -30.53 7.62 20.49
CA GLY A 13 -29.17 8.10 20.77
C GLY A 13 -28.23 6.97 21.24
N GLU A 14 -28.70 6.09 22.13
CA GLU A 14 -27.95 4.92 22.58
C GLU A 14 -27.71 3.92 21.43
N THR A 15 -28.72 3.69 20.60
CA THR A 15 -28.59 2.84 19.41
C THR A 15 -27.60 3.43 18.41
N LEU A 16 -27.67 4.75 18.15
CA LEU A 16 -26.73 5.43 17.27
C LEU A 16 -25.29 5.38 17.83
N SER A 17 -25.12 5.56 19.14
CA SER A 17 -23.83 5.44 19.81
C SER A 17 -23.26 4.02 19.69
N ALA A 18 -24.09 2.99 19.88
CA ALA A 18 -23.70 1.60 19.72
C ALA A 18 -23.29 1.27 18.27
N VAL A 19 -24.07 1.74 17.28
CA VAL A 19 -23.74 1.59 15.86
C VAL A 19 -22.45 2.31 15.50
N THR A 20 -22.25 3.54 16.00
CA THR A 20 -21.02 4.31 15.76
C THR A 20 -19.81 3.61 16.39
N GLY A 21 -19.96 3.08 17.61
CA GLY A 21 -18.92 2.28 18.28
C GLY A 21 -18.57 1.01 17.51
N ALA A 22 -19.57 0.27 17.05
CA ALA A 22 -19.38 -0.93 16.24
C ALA A 22 -18.68 -0.62 14.90
N ALA A 23 -19.07 0.47 14.23
CA ALA A 23 -18.42 0.92 13.00
C ALA A 23 -16.96 1.31 13.24
N GLY A 24 -16.66 1.99 14.34
CA GLY A 24 -15.29 2.33 14.73
C GLY A 24 -14.42 1.10 14.98
N ILE A 25 -14.96 0.09 15.68
CA ILE A 25 -14.26 -1.19 15.89
C ILE A 25 -14.01 -1.91 14.56
N ALA A 26 -15.02 -1.97 13.68
CA ALA A 26 -14.89 -2.62 12.38
C ALA A 26 -13.86 -1.91 11.48
N ALA A 27 -13.87 -0.58 11.45
CA ALA A 27 -12.90 0.21 10.72
C ALA A 27 -11.47 0.01 11.26
N GLY A 28 -11.29 0.03 12.58
CA GLY A 28 -9.98 -0.23 13.19
C GLY A 28 -9.49 -1.66 12.96
N ALA A 29 -10.37 -2.65 12.97
CA ALA A 29 -10.03 -4.03 12.64
C ALA A 29 -9.60 -4.19 11.18
N LEU A 30 -10.29 -3.53 10.25
CA LEU A 30 -9.93 -3.53 8.83
C LEU A 30 -8.57 -2.86 8.61
N ASP A 31 -8.35 -1.67 9.18
CA ASP A 31 -7.10 -0.94 9.09
C ASP A 31 -5.92 -1.75 9.64
N SER A 32 -6.10 -2.35 10.82
CA SER A 32 -5.09 -3.22 11.42
C SER A 32 -4.82 -4.44 10.54
N ALA A 33 -5.86 -5.08 10.00
CA ALA A 33 -5.70 -6.24 9.13
C ALA A 33 -4.95 -5.88 7.84
N THR A 34 -5.31 -4.79 7.16
CA THR A 34 -4.65 -4.35 5.92
C THR A 34 -3.23 -3.88 6.18
N THR A 35 -2.97 -3.16 7.26
CA THR A 35 -1.62 -2.69 7.60
C THR A 35 -0.66 -3.85 7.81
N HIS A 36 -1.08 -4.88 8.56
CA HIS A 36 -0.21 -6.02 8.87
C HIS A 36 -0.12 -7.06 7.75
N SER A 37 -1.07 -7.07 6.80
CA SER A 37 -1.04 -8.00 5.67
C SER A 37 -0.42 -7.39 4.41
N LEU A 38 -0.68 -6.12 4.12
CA LEU A 38 -0.22 -5.44 2.90
C LEU A 38 1.07 -4.67 3.11
N GLY A 39 1.28 -4.05 4.28
CA GLY A 39 2.49 -3.28 4.59
C GLY A 39 3.78 -4.06 4.28
N PRO A 40 3.98 -5.26 4.86
CA PRO A 40 5.16 -6.06 4.55
C PRO A 40 5.28 -6.46 3.08
N VAL A 41 4.16 -6.68 2.39
CA VAL A 41 4.16 -7.15 0.99
C VAL A 41 4.49 -6.03 0.02
N LYS A 42 4.05 -4.79 0.27
CA LYS A 42 4.34 -3.66 -0.61
C LYS A 42 5.80 -3.21 -0.54
N ASP A 43 6.44 -3.40 0.62
CA ASP A 43 7.82 -2.95 0.89
C ASP A 43 8.86 -4.08 0.74
N LEU A 44 8.44 -5.31 0.44
CA LEU A 44 9.36 -6.43 0.23
C LEU A 44 10.07 -6.31 -1.12
N GLN A 45 11.37 -6.59 -1.13
CA GLN A 45 12.16 -6.76 -2.34
C GLN A 45 11.54 -7.79 -3.27
N ILE A 46 11.20 -7.38 -4.50
CA ILE A 46 10.49 -8.24 -5.46
C ILE A 46 11.44 -9.28 -6.07
N ASN A 47 12.64 -8.85 -6.44
CA ASN A 47 13.64 -9.71 -7.07
C ASN A 47 14.64 -10.23 -6.02
N PRO A 48 14.56 -11.48 -5.55
CA PRO A 48 15.48 -12.00 -4.55
C PRO A 48 16.92 -12.15 -5.06
N LEU A 49 17.14 -12.07 -6.37
CA LEU A 49 18.47 -12.11 -6.98
C LEU A 49 19.08 -10.73 -7.19
N ALA A 50 18.39 -9.65 -6.82
CA ALA A 50 18.89 -8.29 -7.01
C ALA A 50 20.29 -8.10 -6.40
N GLY A 51 21.17 -7.42 -7.13
CA GLY A 51 22.57 -7.20 -6.75
C GLY A 51 23.45 -8.46 -6.76
N THR A 52 22.93 -9.62 -7.16
CA THR A 52 23.75 -10.82 -7.36
C THR A 52 24.36 -10.82 -8.76
N GLY A 53 25.54 -11.43 -8.93
CA GLY A 53 26.16 -11.59 -10.25
C GLY A 53 25.41 -12.55 -11.20
N THR A 54 24.31 -13.15 -10.74
CA THR A 54 23.42 -14.03 -11.52
C THR A 54 22.02 -13.44 -11.67
N ASP A 55 21.82 -12.17 -11.32
CA ASP A 55 20.54 -11.49 -11.49
C ASP A 55 20.15 -11.47 -12.97
N PRO A 56 19.06 -12.16 -13.38
CA PRO A 56 18.65 -12.16 -14.78
C PRO A 56 18.15 -10.79 -15.25
N LEU A 57 17.75 -9.91 -14.34
CA LEU A 57 17.26 -8.57 -14.66
C LEU A 57 18.41 -7.55 -14.77
N ASP A 58 19.61 -7.87 -14.28
CA ASP A 58 20.81 -7.07 -14.49
C ASP A 58 21.37 -7.33 -15.90
N ASN A 59 20.53 -6.99 -16.89
CA ASN A 59 20.73 -7.28 -18.30
C ASN A 59 20.57 -6.01 -19.15
N THR A 60 20.93 -4.88 -18.56
CA THR A 60 20.73 -3.55 -19.14
C THR A 60 21.34 -3.45 -20.54
N VAL A 61 20.54 -2.99 -21.50
CA VAL A 61 21.00 -2.61 -22.84
C VAL A 61 20.81 -1.10 -23.01
N GLY A 62 21.90 -0.41 -23.29
CA GLY A 62 21.92 1.04 -23.54
C GLY A 62 22.38 1.37 -24.95
N THR A 63 21.84 2.45 -25.51
CA THR A 63 22.32 3.03 -26.76
C THR A 63 22.42 4.54 -26.63
N GLN A 64 23.41 5.13 -27.29
CA GLN A 64 23.58 6.57 -27.40
C GLN A 64 24.00 6.89 -28.83
N VAL A 65 23.38 7.91 -29.41
CA VAL A 65 23.72 8.42 -30.74
C VAL A 65 24.31 9.81 -30.55
N ALA A 66 25.56 10.01 -30.96
CA ALA A 66 26.28 11.29 -30.80
C ALA A 66 26.18 11.83 -29.35
N ASP A 67 25.73 13.07 -29.19
CA ASP A 67 25.59 13.82 -27.93
C ASP A 67 24.15 13.83 -27.39
N PHE A 68 23.24 13.01 -27.95
CA PHE A 68 21.89 12.86 -27.41
C PHE A 68 21.89 12.18 -26.03
N GLN A 69 20.80 12.40 -25.29
CA GLN A 69 20.57 11.70 -24.03
C GLN A 69 20.52 10.18 -24.29
N PRO A 70 21.31 9.37 -23.56
CA PRO A 70 21.30 7.92 -23.73
C PRO A 70 19.94 7.33 -23.35
N VAL A 71 19.53 6.31 -24.08
CA VAL A 71 18.34 5.50 -23.76
C VAL A 71 18.77 4.12 -23.34
N SER A 72 18.10 3.57 -22.34
CA SER A 72 18.48 2.32 -21.71
C SER A 72 17.28 1.57 -21.17
N THR A 73 17.35 0.24 -21.18
CA THR A 73 16.38 -0.62 -20.50
C THR A 73 16.48 -0.55 -18.98
N ALA A 74 17.57 0.02 -18.42
CA ALA A 74 17.76 0.19 -16.98
C ALA A 74 16.61 0.96 -16.30
N ALA A 75 15.95 1.89 -17.02
CA ALA A 75 14.80 2.59 -16.48
C ALA A 75 13.61 1.67 -16.15
N LEU A 76 13.57 0.47 -16.75
CA LEU A 76 12.52 -0.54 -16.56
C LEU A 76 13.00 -1.73 -15.71
N THR A 77 14.25 -2.18 -15.88
CA THR A 77 14.78 -3.35 -15.16
C THR A 77 15.52 -2.98 -13.88
N GLY A 78 16.15 -1.80 -13.82
CA GLY A 78 16.92 -1.30 -12.69
C GLY A 78 16.18 -1.34 -11.36
N PRO A 79 14.92 -0.83 -11.26
CA PRO A 79 14.17 -0.89 -10.01
C PRO A 79 14.06 -2.30 -9.42
N LEU A 80 14.00 -3.33 -10.26
CA LEU A 80 13.97 -4.73 -9.80
C LEU A 80 15.38 -5.27 -9.53
N SER A 81 16.35 -4.95 -10.38
CA SER A 81 17.74 -5.40 -10.23
C SER A 81 18.50 -4.77 -9.06
N ASP A 82 18.06 -3.59 -8.62
CA ASP A 82 18.61 -2.87 -7.50
C ASP A 82 17.90 -3.22 -6.17
N GLY A 83 16.92 -4.13 -6.22
CA GLY A 83 16.26 -4.68 -5.03
C GLY A 83 15.02 -3.91 -4.59
N GLY A 84 14.43 -3.12 -5.49
CA GLY A 84 13.23 -2.35 -5.23
C GLY A 84 12.02 -3.22 -4.86
N SER A 85 11.13 -2.57 -4.12
CA SER A 85 9.85 -3.08 -3.67
C SER A 85 8.71 -2.67 -4.62
N LEU A 86 7.47 -3.04 -4.28
CA LEU A 86 6.30 -2.69 -5.10
C LEU A 86 6.09 -1.17 -5.17
N THR A 87 6.43 -0.45 -4.09
CA THR A 87 6.34 1.01 -4.02
C THR A 87 7.42 1.73 -4.82
N ASP A 88 8.51 1.05 -5.18
CA ASP A 88 9.62 1.63 -5.93
C ASP A 88 9.45 1.48 -7.46
N LEU A 89 8.48 0.68 -7.89
CA LEU A 89 8.28 0.42 -9.31
C LEU A 89 7.72 1.65 -10.04
N PRO A 90 8.22 1.95 -11.24
CA PRO A 90 7.64 2.99 -12.08
C PRO A 90 6.18 2.64 -12.39
N LEU A 91 5.34 3.68 -12.45
CA LEU A 91 3.89 3.61 -12.70
C LEU A 91 3.07 3.01 -11.55
N VAL A 92 3.43 1.83 -11.04
CA VAL A 92 2.62 1.12 -10.03
C VAL A 92 2.95 1.52 -8.60
N GLY A 93 4.17 2.01 -8.33
CA GLY A 93 4.61 2.36 -6.98
C GLY A 93 3.77 3.45 -6.33
N GLN A 94 3.30 4.42 -7.13
CA GLN A 94 2.39 5.48 -6.65
C GLN A 94 1.06 4.92 -6.15
N VAL A 95 0.53 3.89 -6.82
CA VAL A 95 -0.74 3.24 -6.42
C VAL A 95 -0.49 2.30 -5.24
N ALA A 96 0.62 1.57 -5.24
CA ALA A 96 1.02 0.69 -4.14
C ALA A 96 1.23 1.47 -2.84
N GLY A 97 1.77 2.70 -2.91
CA GLY A 97 1.94 3.59 -1.76
C GLY A 97 0.63 4.12 -1.15
N LEU A 98 -0.52 3.89 -1.80
CA LEU A 98 -1.83 4.19 -1.22
C LEU A 98 -2.37 3.04 -0.36
N LEU A 99 -1.74 1.85 -0.41
CA LEU A 99 -2.12 0.74 0.43
C LEU A 99 -1.68 1.02 1.89
N PRO A 100 -2.47 0.61 2.90
CA PRO A 100 -2.11 0.79 4.30
C PRO A 100 -0.82 0.08 4.71
N GLY A 101 -0.17 0.63 5.74
CA GLY A 101 1.15 0.21 6.24
C GLY A 101 2.29 0.83 5.48
#